data_AF-A0AAE3ZW48-F1
#
_entry.id   AF-A0AAE3ZW48-F1
#
_cell.length_a   1.000
_cell.length_b   1.000
_cell.length_c   1.000
_cell.angle_alpha   90.00
_cell.angle_beta   90.00
_cell.angle_gamma   90.00
#
_symmetry.space_group_name_H-M   'P 1'
#
loop_
_entity.id
_entity.type
_entity.pdbx_description
1 polymer ?
#
loop_
_entity_poly.entity_id
_entity_poly.type
_entity_poly.pdbx_seq_one_letter_code
_entity_poly.pdbx_strand_id
1 'polypeptide(L)' 'MSPRDKHADDEPSPLLIAVAASPAERLRLAERLEGIAPVLLVPDLDELRRLLSAEPGDGG' A
#
# COMPACT_ATOMS: atom_id res chain seq x y z
N MET A 1 1.94 -1.62 38.62
CA MET A 1 2.35 -1.67 37.20
C MET A 1 1.14 -1.37 36.35
N SER A 2 1.09 -0.19 35.72
CA SER A 2 0.11 0.11 34.68
C SER A 2 0.40 -0.80 33.48
N PRO A 3 -0.61 -1.30 32.76
CA PRO A 3 -0.38 -1.91 31.44
C PRO A 3 -0.04 -0.77 30.46
N ARG A 4 1.19 -0.29 30.55
CA ARG A 4 1.87 0.49 29.50
C ARG A 4 1.99 -0.47 28.32
N ASP A 5 1.57 -0.02 27.14
CA ASP A 5 1.64 -0.75 25.87
C ASP A 5 0.67 -1.93 25.73
N LYS A 6 -0.63 -1.61 25.62
CA LYS A 6 -1.43 -2.31 24.61
C LYS A 6 -0.80 -1.88 23.29
N HIS A 7 -0.15 -2.79 22.57
CA HIS A 7 0.45 -2.50 21.27
C HIS A 7 -0.56 -1.67 20.46
N ALA A 8 -0.25 -0.41 20.16
CA ALA A 8 -0.98 0.37 19.17
C ALA A 8 -0.74 -0.15 17.73
N ASP A 9 -0.35 -1.43 17.63
CA ASP A 9 0.21 -2.13 16.48
C ASP A 9 -0.72 -3.24 15.97
N ASP A 10 -1.83 -3.52 16.67
CA ASP A 10 -2.80 -4.55 16.26
C ASP A 10 -3.87 -4.00 15.30
N GLU A 11 -3.91 -2.68 15.09
CA GLU A 11 -4.81 -2.06 14.11
C GLU A 11 -4.11 -2.02 12.75
N PRO A 12 -4.68 -2.63 11.69
CA PRO A 12 -4.04 -2.65 10.39
C PRO A 12 -3.80 -1.23 9.90
N SER A 13 -2.54 -0.89 9.66
CA SER A 13 -2.19 0.40 9.06
C SER A 13 -2.91 0.53 7.71
N PRO A 14 -3.57 1.67 7.43
CA PRO A 14 -4.29 1.83 6.18
C PRO A 14 -3.31 1.80 5.00
N LEU A 15 -3.46 0.83 4.09
CA LEU A 15 -2.72 0.80 2.83
C LEU A 15 -3.31 1.84 1.87
N LEU A 16 -2.44 2.71 1.36
CA LEU A 16 -2.82 3.66 0.30
C LEU A 16 -2.49 3.07 -1.08
N ILE A 17 -3.44 3.12 -2.00
CA ILE A 17 -3.25 2.70 -3.39
C ILE A 17 -3.35 3.93 -4.28
N ALA A 18 -2.27 4.26 -4.98
CA ALA A 18 -2.22 5.40 -5.88
C ALA A 18 -2.07 4.92 -7.33
N VAL A 19 -3.02 5.32 -8.18
CA VAL A 19 -3.07 4.96 -9.61
C VAL A 19 -2.61 6.15 -10.43
N ALA A 20 -1.50 6.01 -11.15
CA ALA A 20 -1.00 7.03 -12.04
C ALA A 20 -0.27 6.42 -13.24
N ALA A 21 -0.69 6.79 -14.45
CA ALA A 21 -0.15 6.26 -15.70
C ALA A 21 1.33 6.64 -15.90
N SER A 22 1.70 7.88 -15.56
CA SER A 22 3.06 8.37 -15.74
C SER A 22 4.01 7.88 -14.65
N PRO A 23 5.21 7.37 -15.02
CA PRO A 23 6.26 7.07 -14.05
C PRO A 23 6.67 8.30 -13.21
N ALA A 24 6.70 9.48 -13.82
CA ALA A 24 7.07 10.71 -13.12
C ALA A 24 6.02 11.12 -12.08
N GLU A 25 4.74 10.90 -12.36
CA GLU A 25 3.66 11.15 -11.40
C GLU A 25 3.68 10.14 -10.24
N ARG A 26 3.95 8.85 -10.54
CA ARG A 26 4.13 7.82 -9.50
C ARG A 26 5.27 8.18 -8.55
N LEU A 27 6.41 8.66 -9.07
CA LEU A 27 7.53 9.10 -8.22
C LEU A 27 7.13 10.27 -7.31
N ARG A 28 6.49 11.30 -7.87
CA ARG A 28 6.01 12.46 -7.09
C ARG A 28 5.01 12.05 -6.00
N LEU A 29 4.16 11.06 -6.28
CA LEU A 29 3.23 10.50 -5.29
C LEU A 29 3.97 9.72 -4.19
N ALA A 30 5.00 8.95 -4.54
CA ALA A 30 5.83 8.23 -3.57
C ALA A 30 6.46 9.20 -2.56
N GLU A 31 7.12 10.25 -3.05
CA GLU A 31 7.77 11.28 -2.23
C GLU A 31 6.77 11.99 -1.31
N ARG A 32 5.57 12.28 -1.82
CA ARG A 32 4.54 12.99 -1.07
C ARG A 32 3.88 12.15 0.02
N LEU A 33 3.90 10.82 -0.12
CA LEU A 33 3.25 9.88 0.80
C LEU A 33 4.24 9.18 1.73
N GLU A 34 5.54 9.42 1.55
CA GLU A 34 6.60 8.88 2.40
C GLU A 34 6.33 9.20 3.88
N GLY A 35 6.36 8.16 4.73
CA GLY A 35 6.15 8.29 6.18
C GLY A 35 4.69 8.46 6.63
N ILE A 36 3.71 8.54 5.73
CA ILE A 36 2.29 8.58 6.10
C ILE A 36 1.72 7.18 6.27
N ALA A 37 1.97 6.30 5.29
CA ALA A 37 1.46 4.94 5.25
C ALA A 37 2.22 4.11 4.21
N PRO A 38 2.12 2.78 4.25
CA PRO A 38 2.48 1.95 3.11
C PRO A 38 1.72 2.41 1.86
N VAL A 39 2.43 2.53 0.73
CA VAL A 39 1.83 2.91 -0.56
C VAL A 39 2.08 1.85 -1.62
N LEU A 40 1.02 1.49 -2.35
CA LEU A 40 1.09 0.68 -3.56
C LEU A 40 0.84 1.57 -4.77
N LEU A 41 1.86 1.74 -5.61
CA LEU A 41 1.77 2.54 -6.84
C LEU A 41 1.52 1.62 -8.03
N VAL A 42 0.46 1.88 -8.77
CA VAL A 42 0.05 1.10 -9.94
C VAL A 42 -0.12 2.02 -11.16
N PRO A 43 0.20 1.54 -12.37
CA PRO A 43 0.09 2.33 -13.59
C PRO A 43 -1.36 2.60 -13.99
N ASP A 44 -2.25 1.66 -13.73
CA ASP A 44 -3.65 1.70 -14.17
C ASP A 44 -4.53 0.75 -13.33
N LEU A 45 -5.84 0.81 -13.58
CA LEU A 45 -6.82 0.01 -12.86
C LEU A 45 -6.82 -1.45 -13.27
N ASP A 46 -6.37 -1.79 -14.49
CA ASP A 46 -6.29 -3.18 -14.94
C ASP A 46 -5.22 -3.93 -14.14
N GLU A 47 -4.05 -3.31 -13.95
CA GLU A 47 -3.01 -3.87 -13.10
C GLU A 47 -3.45 -3.99 -11.64
N LEU A 48 -4.15 -2.98 -11.11
CA LEU A 48 -4.71 -3.06 -9.76
C LEU A 48 -5.69 -4.22 -9.63
N ARG A 49 -6.60 -4.39 -10.60
CA ARG A 49 -7.56 -5.50 -10.60
C ARG A 49 -6.84 -6.85 -10.64
N ARG A 50 -5.75 -6.98 -11.40
CA ARG A 50 -4.93 -8.20 -11.44
C ARG A 50 -4.32 -8.49 -10.07
N LEU A 51 -3.73 -7.50 -9.41
CA LEU A 51 -3.13 -7.66 -8.07
C LEU A 51 -4.16 -8.07 -7.02
N LEU A 52 -5.36 -7.50 -7.08
CA LEU A 52 -6.45 -7.83 -6.14
C LEU A 52 -7.10 -9.18 -6.43
N SER A 53 -7.01 -9.66 -7.67
CA SER A 53 -7.55 -10.95 -8.10
C SER A 53 -6.51 -12.08 -8.02
N ALA A 54 -5.24 -11.75 -7.73
CA ALA A 54 -4.20 -12.74 -7.56
C ALA A 54 -4.46 -13.52 -6.26
N GLU A 55 -4.76 -14.81 -6.38
CA GLU A 55 -4.84 -15.68 -5.22
C GLU A 55 -3.44 -15.81 -4.60
N PRO A 56 -3.28 -15.65 -3.28
CA PRO A 56 -2.00 -15.83 -2.62
C PRO A 56 -1.66 -17.33 -2.61
N GLY A 57 -1.10 -17.88 -3.69
CA GLY A 57 -0.78 -19.30 -3.70
C GLY A 57 -0.33 -20.00 -4.98
N ASP A 58 -0.18 -19.34 -6.14
CA ASP A 58 0.39 -20.01 -7.32
C ASP A 58 1.84 -19.56 -7.56
N GLY A 59 2.67 -19.81 -6.55
CA GLY A 59 4.13 -19.91 -6.71
C GLY A 59 4.48 -21.38 -6.88
N GLY A 60 4.25 -21.92 -8.08
CA GLY A 60 4.73 -23.25 -8.50
C GLY A 60 6.18 -23.24 -8.94
#